data_AF-A0A831KI16-F1
#
_entry.id   AF-A0A831KI16-F1
#
_cell.length_a   1.000
_cell.length_b   1.000
_cell.length_c   1.000
_cell.angle_alpha   90.00
_cell.angle_beta   90.00
_cell.angle_gamma   90.00
#
_symmetry.space_group_name_H-M   'P 1'
#
loop_
_entity.id
_entity.type
_entity.pdbx_description
1 polymer ?
#
loop_
_entity_poly.entity_id
_entity_poly.type
_entity_poly.pdbx_seq_one_letter_code
_entity_poly.pdbx_strand_id
1 'polypeptide(L)'
;MKRWMLIIFVAAALATQARIAHAHFGALIPSDDIVSQGEGRIVTLHAMFIHPMDNSYMQMEKPSRFGVLFRDKKIDLTGALREKKVGEFSTWTANYEIKRPGDYVFFVEPEPYWEPAEGRYIIHYTKVVVNAFGLERGWDAEVG
;
A
#
# COMPACT_ATOMS: atom_id res chain seq x y z
N MET A 1 13.59 48.70 -17.61
CA MET A 1 12.62 47.95 -18.43
C MET A 1 13.19 46.61 -18.91
N LYS A 2 14.28 46.55 -19.70
CA LYS A 2 14.84 45.29 -20.23
C LYS A 2 15.18 44.19 -19.20
N ARG A 3 15.75 44.56 -18.04
CA ARG A 3 16.12 43.61 -16.97
C ARG A 3 14.90 42.98 -16.27
N TRP A 4 13.80 43.73 -16.13
CA TRP A 4 12.54 43.21 -15.58
C TRP A 4 11.83 42.30 -16.57
N MET A 5 11.87 42.62 -17.87
CA MET A 5 11.35 41.75 -18.93
C MET A 5 12.08 40.41 -18.99
N LEU A 6 13.41 40.40 -18.80
CA LEU A 6 14.20 39.17 -18.75
C LEU A 6 13.84 38.31 -17.53
N ILE A 7 13.67 38.91 -16.35
CA ILE A 7 13.27 38.18 -15.14
C ILE A 7 11.88 37.57 -15.30
N ILE A 8 10.92 38.31 -15.85
CA ILE A 8 9.57 37.79 -16.11
C ILE A 8 9.61 36.65 -17.14
N PHE A 9 10.42 36.78 -18.20
CA PHE A 9 10.58 35.74 -19.21
C PHE A 9 11.19 34.46 -18.63
N VAL A 10 12.24 34.57 -17.82
CA VAL A 10 12.88 33.43 -17.15
C VAL A 10 11.92 32.79 -16.15
N ALA A 11 11.19 33.58 -15.36
CA ALA A 11 10.20 33.08 -14.41
C ALA A 11 9.04 32.34 -15.12
N ALA A 12 8.55 32.88 -16.24
CA ALA A 12 7.53 32.23 -17.06
C ALA A 12 8.06 30.93 -17.69
N ALA A 13 9.28 30.93 -18.21
CA ALA A 13 9.92 29.73 -18.77
C ALA A 13 10.09 28.62 -17.70
N LEU A 14 10.49 28.97 -16.48
CA LEU A 14 10.59 28.03 -15.36
C LEU A 14 9.21 27.50 -14.91
N ALA A 15 8.19 28.36 -14.88
CA ALA A 15 6.83 27.94 -14.52
C ALA A 15 6.25 26.90 -15.49
N THR A 16 6.62 26.95 -16.78
CA THR A 16 6.17 25.94 -17.77
C THR A 16 6.80 24.57 -17.60
N GLN A 17 7.80 24.40 -16.71
CA GLN A 17 8.42 23.10 -16.44
C GLN A 17 7.75 22.32 -15.29
N ALA A 18 6.73 22.87 -14.64
CA ALA A 18 5.97 22.14 -13.62
C ALA A 18 5.18 20.98 -14.28
N ARG A 19 5.66 19.75 -14.11
CA ARG A 19 4.94 18.54 -14.51
C ARG A 19 4.10 18.03 -13.35
N ILE A 20 2.88 17.59 -13.63
CA ILE A 20 2.07 16.84 -12.67
C ILE A 20 2.69 15.44 -12.57
N ALA A 21 3.09 15.05 -11.36
CA ALA A 21 3.54 13.70 -11.08
C ALA A 21 2.31 12.84 -10.74
N HIS A 22 2.05 11.81 -11.55
CA HIS A 22 0.95 10.87 -11.34
C HIS A 22 1.42 9.65 -10.55
N ALA A 23 1.77 9.86 -9.29
CA ALA A 23 2.19 8.76 -8.43
C ALA A 23 0.99 7.89 -8.04
N HIS A 24 1.18 6.57 -8.04
CA HIS A 24 0.19 5.57 -7.68
C HIS A 24 0.88 4.49 -6.84
N PHE A 25 0.15 3.89 -5.90
CA PHE A 25 0.74 3.06 -4.84
C PHE A 25 -0.10 1.82 -4.59
N GLY A 26 0.58 0.67 -4.52
CA GLY A 26 0.00 -0.54 -3.94
C GLY A 26 -0.04 -0.36 -2.42
N ALA A 27 -1.22 -0.15 -1.85
CA ALA A 27 -1.40 0.08 -0.43
C ALA A 27 -1.95 -1.18 0.26
N LEU A 28 -1.48 -1.44 1.47
CA LEU A 28 -2.00 -2.46 2.37
C LEU A 28 -2.32 -1.79 3.71
N ILE A 29 -3.60 -1.55 3.98
CA ILE A 29 -4.08 -0.78 5.13
C ILE A 29 -4.82 -1.73 6.09
N PRO A 30 -4.33 -1.93 7.32
CA PRO A 30 -5.07 -2.67 8.33
C PRO A 30 -6.16 -1.77 8.94
N SER A 31 -7.18 -2.40 9.53
CA SER A 31 -8.22 -1.69 10.29
C SER A 31 -7.71 -1.12 11.61
N ASP A 32 -6.58 -1.63 12.08
CA ASP A 32 -5.91 -1.23 13.30
C ASP A 32 -4.41 -1.55 13.20
N ASP A 33 -3.57 -0.65 13.69
CA ASP A 33 -2.12 -0.78 13.70
C ASP A 33 -1.60 -1.35 15.04
N ILE A 34 -2.38 -1.18 16.13
CA ILE A 34 -2.02 -1.63 17.48
C ILE A 34 -3.24 -2.26 18.16
N VAL A 35 -3.24 -3.59 18.25
CA VAL A 35 -4.30 -4.34 18.94
C VAL A 35 -3.99 -4.45 20.43
N SER A 36 -4.75 -3.74 21.26
CA SER A 36 -4.57 -3.67 22.72
C SER A 36 -5.36 -4.74 23.48
N GLN A 37 -5.02 -4.92 24.76
CA GLN A 37 -5.76 -5.85 25.63
C GLN A 37 -7.19 -5.35 25.87
N GLY A 38 -8.18 -6.20 25.60
CA GLY A 38 -9.60 -5.87 25.77
C GLY A 38 -10.30 -5.42 24.48
N GLU A 39 -9.56 -5.20 23.40
CA GLU A 39 -10.10 -4.90 22.07
C GLU A 39 -10.45 -6.15 21.27
N GLY A 40 -11.15 -5.95 20.15
CA GLY A 40 -11.43 -6.98 19.18
C GLY A 40 -10.13 -7.56 18.59
N ARG A 41 -10.08 -8.87 18.41
CA ARG A 41 -8.89 -9.57 17.89
C ARG A 41 -8.86 -9.72 16.38
N ILE A 42 -9.87 -9.21 15.68
CA ILE A 42 -9.98 -9.33 14.23
C ILE A 42 -9.46 -8.04 13.61
N VAL A 43 -8.39 -8.18 12.83
CA VAL A 43 -7.85 -7.11 11.99
C VAL A 43 -8.32 -7.36 10.57
N THR A 44 -8.93 -6.35 9.95
CA THR A 44 -9.29 -6.38 8.53
C THR A 44 -8.18 -5.72 7.73
N LEU A 45 -7.65 -6.40 6.72
CA LEU A 45 -6.60 -5.91 5.85
C LEU A 45 -7.22 -5.50 4.53
N HIS A 46 -6.91 -4.30 4.05
CA HIS A 46 -7.36 -3.76 2.78
C HIS A 46 -6.18 -3.58 1.84
N ALA A 47 -6.10 -4.41 0.79
CA ALA A 47 -5.15 -4.26 -0.31
C ALA A 47 -5.83 -3.50 -1.46
N MET A 48 -5.21 -2.41 -1.90
CA MET A 48 -5.78 -1.54 -2.93
C MET A 48 -4.68 -0.87 -3.75
N PHE A 49 -5.05 -0.41 -4.95
CA PHE A 49 -4.18 0.41 -5.78
C PHE A 49 -4.79 1.81 -5.86
N ILE A 50 -4.04 2.83 -5.42
CA ILE A 50 -4.58 4.20 -5.24
C ILE A 50 -3.64 5.28 -5.74
N HIS A 51 -4.22 6.43 -6.10
CA HIS A 51 -3.53 7.71 -6.18
C HIS A 51 -3.68 8.43 -4.81
N PRO A 52 -2.62 8.57 -4.01
CA PRO A 52 -2.73 8.92 -2.59
C PRO A 52 -3.16 10.36 -2.34
N MET A 53 -2.96 11.28 -3.29
CA MET A 53 -3.28 12.69 -3.12
C MET A 53 -4.75 13.02 -3.43
N ASP A 54 -5.38 12.27 -4.34
CA ASP A 54 -6.77 12.49 -4.73
C ASP A 54 -7.71 11.36 -4.27
N ASN A 55 -7.17 10.34 -3.59
CA ASN A 55 -7.87 9.15 -3.11
C ASN A 55 -8.66 8.42 -4.21
N SER A 56 -8.25 8.56 -5.47
CA SER A 56 -8.80 7.77 -6.56
C SER A 56 -8.18 6.37 -6.59
N TYR A 57 -8.91 5.43 -7.19
CA TYR A 57 -8.57 4.02 -7.22
C TYR A 57 -8.13 3.63 -8.63
N MET A 58 -7.30 2.59 -8.68
CA MET A 58 -6.92 1.89 -9.90
C MET A 58 -7.31 0.42 -9.78
N GLN A 59 -7.40 -0.26 -10.92
CA GLN A 59 -7.71 -1.68 -10.95
C GLN A 59 -6.58 -2.47 -10.27
N MET A 60 -6.92 -3.20 -9.21
CA MET A 60 -6.03 -4.17 -8.59
C MET A 60 -6.49 -5.57 -8.96
N GLU A 61 -5.74 -6.22 -9.86
CA GLU A 61 -5.89 -7.66 -10.09
C GLU A 61 -5.68 -8.44 -8.80
N LYS A 62 -6.20 -9.66 -8.74
CA LYS A 62 -6.05 -10.50 -7.54
C LYS A 62 -4.56 -10.65 -7.20
N PRO A 63 -4.11 -10.26 -6.00
CA PRO A 63 -2.72 -10.40 -5.61
C PRO A 63 -2.19 -11.81 -5.82
N SER A 64 -0.98 -11.91 -6.38
CA SER A 64 -0.30 -13.19 -6.62
C SER A 64 0.09 -13.85 -5.29
N ARG A 65 0.49 -13.05 -4.30
CA ARG A 65 0.73 -13.49 -2.92
C ARG A 65 0.17 -12.49 -1.92
N PHE A 66 -0.47 -13.02 -0.88
CA PHE A 66 -0.88 -12.26 0.30
C PHE A 66 -0.69 -13.13 1.53
N GLY A 67 -0.13 -12.55 2.59
CA GLY A 67 0.19 -13.35 3.77
C GLY A 67 0.60 -12.54 4.96
N VAL A 68 1.00 -13.26 6.01
CA VAL A 68 1.54 -12.69 7.23
C VAL A 68 2.77 -13.47 7.65
N LEU A 69 3.82 -12.75 8.04
CA LEU A 69 4.97 -13.30 8.74
C LEU A 69 4.78 -13.03 10.24
N PHE A 70 4.82 -14.11 11.03
CA PHE A 70 4.75 -14.04 12.49
C PHE A 70 5.72 -15.06 13.09
N ARG A 71 6.68 -14.59 13.90
CA ARG A 71 7.72 -15.42 14.54
C ARG A 71 8.40 -16.38 13.55
N ASP A 72 8.96 -15.80 12.49
CA ASP A 72 9.69 -16.51 11.42
C ASP A 72 8.85 -17.51 10.59
N LYS A 73 7.54 -17.58 10.84
CA LYS A 73 6.62 -18.41 10.07
C LYS A 73 5.78 -17.55 9.13
N LYS A 74 5.96 -17.78 7.83
CA LYS A 74 5.08 -17.24 6.79
C LYS A 74 3.80 -18.07 6.73
N ILE A 75 2.66 -17.39 6.73
CA ILE A 75 1.33 -17.96 6.59
C ILE A 75 0.73 -17.37 5.32
N ASP A 76 0.37 -18.24 4.38
CA ASP A 76 -0.33 -17.84 3.15
C ASP A 76 -1.80 -17.53 3.48
N LEU A 77 -2.24 -16.35 3.08
CA LEU A 77 -3.59 -15.84 3.23
C LEU A 77 -4.24 -15.50 1.88
N THR A 78 -3.60 -15.84 0.75
CA THR A 78 -4.07 -15.51 -0.61
C THR A 78 -5.47 -16.08 -0.88
N GLY A 79 -5.78 -17.26 -0.33
CA GLY A 79 -7.12 -17.87 -0.40
C GLY A 79 -8.18 -17.16 0.45
N ALA A 80 -7.79 -16.33 1.41
CA ALA A 80 -8.71 -15.56 2.26
C ALA A 80 -9.09 -14.19 1.67
N LEU A 81 -8.42 -13.77 0.58
CA LEU A 81 -8.74 -12.52 -0.12
C LEU A 81 -10.14 -12.58 -0.71
N ARG A 82 -10.93 -11.56 -0.38
CA ARG A 82 -12.27 -11.31 -0.91
C ARG A 82 -12.22 -10.04 -1.74
N GLU A 83 -12.76 -10.11 -2.95
CA GLU A 83 -12.88 -8.93 -3.78
C GLU A 83 -13.90 -7.96 -3.17
N LYS A 84 -13.56 -6.67 -3.20
CA LYS A 84 -14.45 -5.55 -2.91
C LYS A 84 -14.36 -4.56 -4.07
N LYS A 85 -15.49 -4.23 -4.67
CA LYS A 85 -15.57 -3.21 -5.71
C LYS A 85 -15.66 -1.80 -5.12
N VAL A 86 -14.89 -0.88 -5.69
CA VAL A 86 -14.99 0.56 -5.45
C VAL A 86 -15.19 1.23 -6.81
N GLY A 87 -16.44 1.53 -7.13
CA GLY A 87 -16.81 1.85 -8.52
C GLY A 87 -16.58 0.64 -9.42
N GLU A 88 -15.80 0.82 -10.48
CA GLU A 88 -15.40 -0.27 -11.39
C GLU A 88 -14.17 -1.05 -10.91
N PHE A 89 -13.37 -0.46 -10.02
CA PHE A 89 -12.09 -0.99 -9.59
C PHE A 89 -12.23 -2.10 -8.56
N SER A 90 -11.44 -3.15 -8.76
CA SER A 90 -11.25 -4.23 -7.78
C SER A 90 -10.26 -3.80 -6.70
N THR A 91 -10.65 -4.02 -5.45
CA THR A 91 -9.80 -4.00 -4.25
C THR A 91 -9.97 -5.31 -3.51
N TRP A 92 -9.10 -5.60 -2.54
CA TRP A 92 -9.11 -6.88 -1.86
C TRP A 92 -9.11 -6.73 -0.36
N THR A 93 -9.88 -7.56 0.33
CA THR A 93 -9.96 -7.57 1.79
C THR A 93 -9.73 -8.96 2.35
N ALA A 94 -9.12 -9.03 3.54
CA ALA A 94 -8.98 -10.27 4.29
C ALA A 94 -9.07 -9.98 5.79
N ASN A 95 -9.73 -10.87 6.53
CA ASN A 95 -9.78 -10.78 7.99
C ASN A 95 -8.75 -11.74 8.59
N TYR A 96 -8.02 -11.27 9.60
CA TYR A 96 -7.08 -12.07 10.36
C TYR A 96 -7.37 -11.99 11.85
N GLU A 97 -7.48 -13.15 12.51
CA GLU A 97 -7.65 -13.22 13.95
C GLU A 97 -6.28 -13.30 14.64
N ILE A 98 -5.96 -12.28 15.44
CA ILE A 98 -4.77 -12.19 16.26
C ILE A 98 -4.91 -13.14 17.46
N LYS A 99 -4.01 -14.12 17.54
CA LYS A 99 -4.08 -15.20 18.56
C LYS A 99 -3.04 -15.06 19.66
N ARG A 100 -1.94 -14.36 19.40
CA ARG A 100 -0.77 -14.30 20.30
C ARG A 100 -0.14 -12.90 20.26
N PRO A 101 0.46 -12.43 21.37
CA PRO A 101 1.29 -11.23 21.37
C PRO A 101 2.47 -11.33 20.40
N GLY A 102 2.77 -10.20 19.73
CA GLY A 102 3.89 -10.02 18.83
C GLY A 102 3.58 -9.09 17.66
N ASP A 103 4.57 -8.83 16.83
CA ASP A 103 4.39 -8.08 15.58
C ASP A 103 3.98 -9.02 14.44
N TYR A 104 2.88 -8.67 13.77
CA TYR A 104 2.39 -9.37 12.59
C TYR A 104 2.75 -8.55 11.36
N VAL A 105 3.66 -9.06 10.54
CA VAL A 105 4.10 -8.39 9.31
C VAL A 105 3.26 -8.92 8.15
N PHE A 106 2.17 -8.23 7.85
CA PHE A 106 1.33 -8.52 6.69
C PHE A 106 2.00 -8.02 5.42
N PHE A 107 1.87 -8.77 4.33
CA PHE A 107 2.47 -8.41 3.05
C PHE A 107 1.56 -8.74 1.88
N VAL A 108 1.73 -8.00 0.80
CA VAL A 108 1.09 -8.21 -0.49
C VAL A 108 2.10 -8.11 -1.62
N GLU A 109 2.04 -9.07 -2.52
CA GLU A 109 2.67 -9.03 -3.84
C GLU A 109 1.51 -8.96 -4.86
N PRO A 110 1.33 -7.82 -5.54
CA PRO A 110 0.32 -7.68 -6.58
C PRO A 110 0.78 -8.39 -7.86
N GLU A 111 -0.15 -8.57 -8.80
CA GLU A 111 0.24 -8.83 -10.19
C GLU A 111 0.99 -7.63 -10.78
N PRO A 112 1.96 -7.82 -11.69
CA PRO A 112 2.61 -6.72 -12.39
C PRO A 112 1.58 -5.91 -13.19
N TYR A 113 1.64 -4.58 -13.07
CA TYR A 113 0.84 -3.69 -13.91
C TYR A 113 1.72 -2.94 -14.90
N TRP A 114 1.18 -2.64 -16.06
CA TRP A 114 1.86 -1.82 -17.06
C TRP A 114 1.72 -0.34 -16.69
N GLU A 115 2.84 0.38 -16.56
CA GLU A 115 2.88 1.82 -16.35
C GLU A 115 3.23 2.53 -17.67
N PRO A 116 2.25 3.12 -18.38
CA PRO A 116 2.48 3.74 -19.69
C PRO A 116 3.48 4.91 -19.65
N ALA A 117 3.53 5.67 -18.55
CA ALA A 117 4.45 6.80 -18.43
C ALA A 117 5.91 6.35 -18.34
N GLU A 118 6.15 5.13 -17.84
CA GLU A 118 7.49 4.55 -17.72
C GLU A 118 7.80 3.51 -18.81
N GLY A 119 6.77 3.04 -19.54
CA GLY A 119 6.90 2.03 -20.58
C GLY A 119 7.41 0.69 -20.05
N ARG A 120 7.01 0.33 -18.82
CA ARG A 120 7.51 -0.86 -18.10
C ARG A 120 6.41 -1.47 -17.24
N TYR A 121 6.60 -2.73 -16.87
CA TYR A 121 5.83 -3.35 -15.80
C TYR A 121 6.44 -3.02 -14.45
N ILE A 122 5.60 -2.73 -13.47
CA ILE A 122 5.99 -2.39 -12.11
C ILE A 122 5.27 -3.32 -11.13
N ILE A 123 5.95 -3.68 -10.05
CA ILE A 123 5.38 -4.42 -8.91
C ILE A 123 5.62 -3.60 -7.65
N HIS A 124 4.55 -3.30 -6.92
CA HIS A 124 4.62 -2.64 -5.61
C HIS A 124 4.55 -3.69 -4.51
N TYR A 125 5.71 -4.12 -4.01
CA TYR A 125 5.79 -4.95 -2.82
C TYR A 125 5.50 -4.11 -1.58
N THR A 126 4.44 -4.46 -0.85
CA THR A 126 4.00 -3.69 0.30
C THR A 126 3.91 -4.58 1.53
N LYS A 127 4.47 -4.11 2.64
CA LYS A 127 4.27 -4.70 3.97
C LYS A 127 3.73 -3.67 4.95
N VAL A 128 2.94 -4.13 5.90
CA VAL A 128 2.49 -3.36 7.06
C VAL A 128 2.65 -4.20 8.31
N VAL A 129 2.95 -3.53 9.43
CA VAL A 129 3.14 -4.18 10.73
C VAL A 129 1.93 -3.86 11.59
N VAL A 130 1.33 -4.89 12.18
CA VAL A 130 0.33 -4.73 13.24
C VAL A 130 0.93 -5.25 14.53
N ASN A 131 1.09 -4.36 15.51
CA ASN A 131 1.54 -4.75 16.84
C ASN A 131 0.37 -5.35 17.62
N ALA A 132 0.58 -6.51 18.24
CA ALA A 132 -0.42 -7.12 19.10
C ALA A 132 0.07 -7.24 20.54
N PHE A 133 -0.71 -6.66 21.44
CA PHE A 133 -0.57 -6.79 22.89
C PHE A 133 0.81 -6.35 23.42
N GLY A 134 1.44 -5.36 22.78
CA GLY A 134 2.62 -4.67 23.28
C GLY A 134 3.93 -5.47 23.24
N LEU A 135 3.98 -6.58 22.50
CA LEU A 135 5.21 -7.33 22.28
C LEU A 135 5.85 -6.94 20.95
N GLU A 136 6.89 -6.10 21.00
CA GLU A 136 7.61 -5.58 19.84
C GLU A 136 8.78 -6.52 19.46
N ARG A 137 8.49 -7.55 18.65
CA ARG A 137 9.51 -8.48 18.16
C ARG A 137 9.18 -8.96 16.75
N GLY A 138 10.13 -8.76 15.83
CA GLY A 138 10.09 -9.29 14.46
C GLY A 138 9.48 -8.34 13.42
N TRP A 139 9.17 -7.08 13.78
CA TRP A 139 8.68 -6.06 12.86
C TRP A 139 9.64 -5.77 11.69
N ASP A 140 10.94 -5.90 11.93
CA ASP A 140 12.03 -5.63 10.99
C ASP A 140 12.29 -6.80 10.02
N ALA A 141 11.65 -7.95 10.24
CA ALA A 141 11.89 -9.14 9.44
C ALA A 141 11.57 -8.93 7.94
N GLU A 142 12.41 -9.55 7.11
CA GLU A 142 12.25 -9.60 5.66
C GLU A 142 11.21 -10.65 5.26
N VAL A 143 10.29 -10.27 4.37
CA VAL A 143 9.19 -11.13 3.91
C VAL A 143 9.46 -11.77 2.54
N GLY A 144 10.57 -11.42 1.89
CA GLY A 144 11.00 -11.89 0.58
C GLY A 144 12.47 -11.58 0.39
#